data_AF-A0A3A5VKX7-F1
#
_entry.id   AF-A0A3A5VKX7-F1
#
_cell.length_a   1.000
_cell.length_b   1.000
_cell.length_c   1.000
_cell.angle_alpha   90.00
_cell.angle_beta   90.00
_cell.angle_gamma   90.00
#
_symmetry.space_group_name_H-M   'P 1'
#
loop_
_entity.id
_entity.type
_entity.pdbx_description
1 polymer ?
#
loop_
_entity_poly.entity_id
_entity_poly.type
_entity_poly.pdbx_seq_one_letter_code
_entity_poly.pdbx_strand_id
1 'polypeptide(L)'
;MDTVTHALLGLILGEMAPKDIKHRRLIGLGFGMLPDITNVLLVHPYLGWLAGRDIPFALGIDFVNHPEILDHWTYHVWLLSHSLLFWAIVFLPFWRKSGTAKLAAVAYLSHLFADIPSHSGAYGLEPVYPIAYIFDGWFDAWLWGPIPIATSILITAAVYVAVWKARATLLWPSERTSLA
;
A
#
# COMPACT_ATOMS: atom_id res chain seq x y z
N MET A 1 -2.73 2.99 5.89
CA MET A 1 -1.54 2.79 6.77
C MET A 1 -0.37 3.64 6.24
N ASP A 2 0.82 3.69 6.85
CA ASP A 2 1.93 4.51 6.31
C ASP A 2 2.63 3.84 5.11
N THR A 3 3.14 4.68 4.21
CA THR A 3 3.77 4.25 2.94
C THR A 3 4.97 3.32 3.13
N VAL A 4 5.75 3.51 4.19
CA VAL A 4 6.95 2.69 4.44
C VAL A 4 6.52 1.28 4.85
N THR A 5 5.50 1.16 5.70
CA THR A 5 4.95 -0.15 6.08
C THR A 5 4.41 -0.89 4.86
N HIS A 6 3.68 -0.21 3.96
CA HIS A 6 3.23 -0.81 2.70
C HIS A 6 4.38 -1.25 1.79
N ALA A 7 5.43 -0.42 1.68
CA ALA A 7 6.64 -0.77 0.95
C ALA A 7 7.31 -2.03 1.51
N LEU A 8 7.36 -2.19 2.84
CA LEU A 8 7.92 -3.35 3.51
C LEU A 8 7.06 -4.61 3.32
N LEU A 9 5.72 -4.50 3.35
CA LEU A 9 4.83 -5.62 3.01
C LEU A 9 5.05 -6.10 1.58
N GLY A 10 5.13 -5.16 0.63
CA GLY A 10 5.48 -5.46 -0.75
C GLY A 10 6.87 -6.10 -0.87
N LEU A 11 7.85 -5.62 -0.13
CA LEU A 11 9.21 -6.17 -0.09
C LEU A 11 9.22 -7.61 0.45
N ILE A 12 8.43 -7.93 1.48
CA ILE A 12 8.24 -9.28 2.00
C ILE A 12 7.73 -10.23 0.90
N LEU A 13 6.74 -9.80 0.12
CA LEU A 13 6.23 -10.58 -1.01
C LEU A 13 7.29 -10.75 -2.10
N GLY A 14 8.05 -9.69 -2.39
CA GLY A 14 9.18 -9.73 -3.31
C GLY A 14 10.26 -10.71 -2.86
N GLU A 15 10.57 -10.78 -1.57
CA GLU A 15 11.50 -11.76 -1.01
C GLU A 15 10.99 -13.19 -1.21
N MET A 16 9.72 -13.40 -0.88
CA MET A 16 9.05 -14.69 -1.00
C MET A 16 8.81 -15.12 -2.43
N ALA A 17 8.91 -14.24 -3.43
CA ALA A 17 8.69 -14.62 -4.82
C ALA A 17 9.80 -15.55 -5.38
N PRO A 18 9.51 -16.29 -6.48
CA PRO A 18 10.49 -17.10 -7.18
C PRO A 18 11.76 -16.35 -7.61
N LYS A 19 12.93 -17.00 -7.52
CA LYS A 19 14.25 -16.40 -7.72
C LYS A 19 14.56 -16.03 -9.17
N ASP A 20 13.88 -16.65 -10.12
CA ASP A 20 13.94 -16.36 -11.55
C ASP A 20 13.31 -15.00 -11.92
N ILE A 21 12.46 -14.44 -11.04
CA ILE A 21 11.92 -13.08 -11.22
C ILE A 21 13.03 -12.05 -10.91
N LYS A 22 13.56 -11.44 -11.96
CA LYS A 22 14.56 -10.36 -11.86
C LYS A 22 14.00 -9.19 -11.06
N HIS A 23 14.81 -8.63 -10.17
CA HIS A 23 14.44 -7.48 -9.32
C HIS A 23 13.19 -7.69 -8.45
N ARG A 24 12.81 -8.94 -8.13
CA ARG A 24 11.59 -9.26 -7.36
C ARG A 24 11.37 -8.40 -6.10
N ARG A 25 12.43 -8.09 -5.34
CA ARG A 25 12.38 -7.22 -4.17
C ARG A 25 11.94 -5.80 -4.49
N LEU A 26 12.52 -5.21 -5.54
CA LEU A 26 12.20 -3.85 -5.98
C LEU A 26 10.80 -3.77 -6.58
N ILE A 27 10.38 -4.80 -7.31
CA ILE A 27 9.01 -4.91 -7.83
C ILE A 27 8.02 -4.97 -6.66
N GLY A 28 8.25 -5.87 -5.71
CA GLY A 28 7.41 -6.00 -4.52
C GLY A 28 7.31 -4.69 -3.75
N LEU A 29 8.44 -4.09 -3.40
CA LEU A 29 8.51 -2.80 -2.70
C LEU A 29 7.77 -1.71 -3.46
N GLY A 30 8.08 -1.52 -4.74
CA GLY A 30 7.52 -0.45 -5.56
C GLY A 30 6.02 -0.57 -5.73
N PHE A 31 5.51 -1.76 -6.05
CA PHE A 31 4.07 -1.96 -6.23
C PHE A 31 3.29 -2.03 -4.91
N GLY A 32 3.94 -2.40 -3.80
CA GLY A 32 3.34 -2.33 -2.47
C GLY A 32 3.11 -0.90 -1.99
N MET A 33 3.99 0.04 -2.31
CA MET A 33 3.82 1.46 -1.94
C MET A 33 3.13 2.32 -3.01
N LEU A 34 2.88 1.77 -4.20
CA LEU A 34 2.42 2.54 -5.36
C LEU A 34 1.09 3.28 -5.12
N PRO A 35 0.06 2.71 -4.45
CA PRO A 35 -1.18 3.43 -4.20
C PRO A 35 -0.96 4.73 -3.42
N ASP A 36 -0.10 4.70 -2.39
CA ASP A 36 0.20 5.84 -1.53
C ASP A 36 0.93 6.98 -2.22
N ILE A 37 1.56 6.75 -3.37
CA ILE A 37 2.25 7.84 -4.10
C ILE A 37 1.24 8.94 -4.45
N THR A 38 0.00 8.57 -4.78
CA THR A 38 -1.08 9.55 -5.02
C THR A 38 -1.41 10.35 -3.76
N ASN A 39 -1.41 9.70 -2.59
CA ASN A 39 -1.62 10.34 -1.30
C ASN A 39 -0.53 11.37 -0.99
N VAL A 40 0.73 10.93 -1.09
CA VAL A 40 1.92 11.71 -0.74
C VAL A 40 2.10 12.90 -1.68
N LEU A 41 1.77 12.75 -2.97
CA LEU A 41 1.99 13.81 -3.97
C LEU A 41 0.78 14.74 -4.17
N LEU A 42 -0.44 14.30 -3.87
CA LEU A 42 -1.65 15.07 -4.18
C LEU A 42 -2.44 15.45 -2.93
N VAL A 43 -2.83 14.47 -2.11
CA VAL A 43 -3.74 14.69 -0.97
C VAL A 43 -3.02 15.47 0.14
N HIS A 44 -1.91 14.95 0.67
CA HIS A 44 -1.18 15.61 1.77
C HIS A 44 -0.69 17.02 1.39
N PRO A 45 -0.15 17.26 0.18
CA PRO A 45 0.29 18.61 -0.18
C PRO A 45 -0.86 19.61 -0.30
N TYR A 46 -1.95 19.22 -0.95
CA TYR A 46 -3.12 20.09 -1.09
C TYR A 46 -3.75 20.40 0.27
N LEU A 47 -3.96 19.37 1.10
CA LEU A 47 -4.55 19.55 2.43
C LEU A 47 -3.65 20.36 3.36
N GLY A 48 -2.33 20.14 3.30
CA GLY A 48 -1.37 20.93 4.09
C GLY A 48 -1.33 22.40 3.69
N TRP A 49 -1.50 22.70 2.39
CA TRP A 49 -1.68 24.06 1.91
C TRP A 49 -3.00 24.67 2.41
N LEU A 50 -4.10 23.93 2.32
CA LEU A 50 -5.42 24.37 2.81
C LEU A 50 -5.41 24.68 4.32
N ALA A 51 -4.69 23.86 5.10
CA ALA A 51 -4.49 24.03 6.53
C ALA A 51 -3.49 25.14 6.90
N GLY A 52 -2.91 25.85 5.92
CA GLY A 52 -2.01 26.97 6.16
C GLY A 52 -0.67 26.60 6.79
N ARG A 53 -0.15 25.39 6.52
CA ARG A 53 1.14 24.93 7.06
C ARG A 53 2.33 25.56 6.33
N ASP A 54 3.40 25.82 7.07
CA ASP A 54 4.68 26.34 6.52
C ASP A 54 5.29 25.39 5.47
N ILE A 55 5.24 24.09 5.76
CA ILE A 55 5.52 23.04 4.78
C ILE A 55 4.14 22.49 4.36
N PRO A 56 3.75 22.58 3.07
CA PRO A 56 2.44 22.15 2.61
C PRO A 56 2.40 20.62 2.61
N PHE A 57 2.20 20.04 3.79
CA PHE A 57 2.08 18.61 4.02
C PHE A 57 1.21 18.38 5.25
N ALA A 58 0.05 17.75 5.06
CA ALA A 58 -0.93 17.57 6.12
C ALA A 58 -0.45 16.60 7.21
N LEU A 59 -0.85 16.88 8.46
CA LEU A 59 -0.87 15.95 9.58
C LEU A 59 -2.29 15.40 9.77
N GLY A 60 -2.42 14.34 10.58
CA GLY A 60 -3.72 13.70 10.84
C GLY A 60 -4.81 14.65 11.35
N ILE A 61 -4.46 15.67 12.14
CA ILE A 61 -5.44 16.65 12.64
C ILE A 61 -6.05 17.52 11.53
N ASP A 62 -5.35 17.71 10.40
CA ASP A 62 -5.87 18.54 9.32
C ASP A 62 -7.00 17.85 8.58
N PHE A 63 -6.97 16.52 8.51
CA PHE A 63 -8.09 15.75 7.95
C PHE A 63 -9.35 16.06 8.75
N VAL A 64 -9.28 16.01 10.09
CA VAL A 64 -10.41 16.34 10.97
C VAL A 64 -10.89 17.79 10.81
N ASN A 65 -9.96 18.74 10.67
CA ASN A 65 -10.29 20.17 10.60
C ASN A 65 -10.78 20.62 9.22
N HIS A 66 -10.47 19.87 8.17
CA HIS A 66 -10.78 20.20 6.78
C HIS A 66 -11.50 19.04 6.07
N PRO A 67 -12.73 18.68 6.51
CA PRO A 67 -13.48 17.58 5.93
C PRO A 67 -13.84 17.80 4.45
N GLU A 68 -13.81 19.03 3.96
CA GLU A 68 -14.00 19.39 2.54
C GLU A 68 -13.03 18.69 1.58
N ILE A 69 -11.92 18.12 2.08
CA ILE A 69 -11.00 17.30 1.30
C ILE A 69 -11.70 16.10 0.66
N LEU A 70 -12.74 15.56 1.32
CA LEU A 70 -13.47 14.37 0.86
C LEU A 70 -14.17 14.60 -0.49
N ASP A 71 -14.55 15.83 -0.80
CA ASP A 71 -15.19 16.23 -2.05
C ASP A 71 -14.18 16.72 -3.12
N HIS A 72 -12.88 16.77 -2.78
CA HIS A 72 -11.87 17.31 -3.66
C HIS A 72 -11.23 16.22 -4.54
N TRP A 73 -10.92 16.55 -5.81
CA TRP A 73 -10.42 15.59 -6.78
C TRP A 73 -9.12 14.88 -6.36
N THR A 74 -8.28 15.52 -5.54
CA THR A 74 -7.06 14.91 -5.01
C THR A 74 -7.38 13.68 -4.16
N TYR A 75 -8.45 13.74 -3.35
CA TYR A 75 -8.92 12.61 -2.55
C TYR A 75 -9.55 11.52 -3.42
N HIS A 76 -10.30 11.88 -4.46
CA HIS A 76 -10.84 10.90 -5.41
C HIS A 76 -9.76 10.11 -6.16
N VAL A 77 -8.59 10.70 -6.41
CA VAL A 77 -7.44 9.96 -6.98
C VAL A 77 -6.94 8.90 -6.00
N TRP A 78 -6.90 9.24 -4.70
CA TRP A 78 -6.59 8.29 -3.65
C TRP A 78 -7.61 7.16 -3.59
N LEU A 79 -8.93 7.47 -3.57
CA LEU A 79 -9.99 6.44 -3.60
C LEU A 79 -9.85 5.51 -4.81
N LEU A 80 -9.55 6.07 -5.99
CA LEU A 80 -9.33 5.29 -7.20
C LEU A 80 -8.17 4.30 -7.03
N SER A 81 -6.99 4.75 -6.57
CA SER A 81 -5.83 3.86 -6.40
C SER A 81 -6.01 2.86 -5.26
N HIS A 82 -6.92 3.11 -4.33
CA HIS A 82 -7.21 2.21 -3.20
C HIS A 82 -8.45 1.33 -3.45
N SER A 83 -8.91 1.26 -4.71
CA SER A 83 -10.05 0.42 -5.11
C SER A 83 -9.62 -0.93 -5.69
N LEU A 84 -10.38 -1.98 -5.37
CA LEU A 84 -10.23 -3.30 -5.99
C LEU A 84 -10.60 -3.25 -7.48
N LEU A 85 -11.48 -2.33 -7.89
CA LEU A 85 -11.84 -2.12 -9.29
C LEU A 85 -10.64 -1.63 -10.11
N PHE A 86 -9.91 -0.63 -9.62
CA PHE A 86 -8.68 -0.17 -10.26
C PHE A 86 -7.66 -1.30 -10.36
N TRP A 87 -7.45 -2.04 -9.27
CA TRP A 87 -6.57 -3.20 -9.29
C TRP A 87 -6.98 -4.23 -10.36
N ALA A 88 -8.27 -4.57 -10.43
CA ALA A 88 -8.80 -5.53 -11.38
C ALA A 88 -8.65 -5.07 -12.84
N ILE A 89 -8.76 -3.78 -13.12
CA ILE A 89 -8.63 -3.24 -14.48
C ILE A 89 -7.16 -3.08 -14.88
N VAL A 90 -6.30 -2.65 -13.96
CA VAL A 90 -4.91 -2.29 -14.29
C VAL A 90 -3.95 -3.47 -14.19
N PHE A 91 -4.13 -4.37 -13.22
CA PHE A 91 -3.18 -5.44 -12.95
C PHE A 91 -3.64 -6.80 -13.47
N LEU A 92 -4.91 -7.14 -13.28
CA LEU A 92 -5.42 -8.46 -13.63
C LEU A 92 -5.28 -8.82 -15.12
N PRO A 93 -5.41 -7.89 -16.10
CA PRO A 93 -5.19 -8.21 -17.51
C PRO A 93 -3.77 -8.70 -17.83
N PHE A 94 -2.79 -8.37 -16.98
CA PHE A 94 -1.41 -8.77 -17.15
C PHE A 94 -1.05 -10.04 -16.35
N TRP A 95 -1.97 -10.59 -15.55
CA TRP A 95 -1.72 -11.72 -14.66
C TRP A 95 -1.12 -12.95 -15.36
N ARG A 96 -1.55 -13.23 -16.59
CA ARG A 96 -1.07 -14.39 -17.37
C ARG A 96 0.22 -14.12 -18.14
N LYS A 97 0.74 -12.88 -18.18
CA LYS A 97 1.87 -12.52 -19.05
C LYS A 97 3.23 -12.93 -18.51
N SER A 98 3.48 -12.80 -17.20
CA SER A 98 4.77 -13.15 -16.60
C SER A 98 4.72 -13.30 -15.08
N GLY A 99 5.74 -13.92 -14.49
CA GLY A 99 5.92 -13.96 -13.03
C GLY A 99 6.06 -12.56 -12.42
N THR A 100 6.73 -11.64 -13.12
CA THR A 100 6.82 -10.22 -12.74
C THR A 100 5.45 -9.56 -12.64
N ALA A 101 4.57 -9.76 -13.63
CA ALA A 101 3.24 -9.17 -13.61
C ALA A 101 2.38 -9.73 -12.47
N LYS A 102 2.49 -11.04 -12.18
CA LYS A 102 1.84 -11.64 -11.01
C LYS A 102 2.35 -11.03 -9.70
N LEU A 103 3.66 -10.89 -9.56
CA LEU A 103 4.25 -10.28 -8.37
C LEU A 103 3.80 -8.83 -8.17
N ALA A 104 3.81 -8.02 -9.23
CA ALA A 104 3.30 -6.65 -9.17
C ALA A 104 1.83 -6.60 -8.74
N ALA A 105 0.98 -7.46 -9.34
CA ALA A 105 -0.43 -7.55 -9.00
C ALA A 105 -0.66 -7.98 -7.53
N VAL A 106 0.08 -8.97 -7.04
CA VAL A 106 -0.04 -9.44 -5.64
C VAL A 106 0.50 -8.40 -4.66
N ALA A 107 1.61 -7.73 -4.99
CA ALA A 107 2.18 -6.68 -4.15
C ALA A 107 1.22 -5.49 -4.01
N TYR A 108 0.64 -5.02 -5.12
CA TYR A 108 -0.38 -3.97 -5.10
C TYR A 108 -1.62 -4.42 -4.31
N LEU A 109 -2.08 -5.66 -4.50
CA LEU A 109 -3.24 -6.18 -3.78
C LEU A 109 -2.98 -6.27 -2.26
N SER A 110 -1.75 -6.57 -1.85
CA SER A 110 -1.38 -6.63 -0.43
C SER A 110 -1.50 -5.28 0.27
N HIS A 111 -1.27 -4.19 -0.46
CA HIS A 111 -1.52 -2.84 0.03
C HIS A 111 -3.01 -2.68 0.34
N LEU A 112 -3.88 -2.98 -0.63
CA LEU A 112 -5.33 -2.86 -0.46
C LEU A 112 -5.84 -3.68 0.73
N PHE A 113 -5.35 -4.92 0.88
CA PHE A 113 -5.72 -5.76 2.02
C PHE A 113 -5.23 -5.23 3.37
N ALA A 114 -4.05 -4.61 3.41
CA ALA A 114 -3.55 -3.99 4.63
C ALA A 114 -4.37 -2.75 5.00
N ASP A 115 -4.99 -2.10 4.03
CA ASP A 115 -5.77 -0.88 4.23
C ASP A 115 -7.23 -1.08 4.59
N ILE A 116 -7.84 -2.21 4.20
CA ILE A 116 -9.20 -2.58 4.64
C ILE A 116 -9.38 -2.44 6.17
N PRO A 117 -8.51 -3.00 7.04
CA PRO A 117 -8.63 -2.81 8.49
C PRO A 117 -8.06 -1.48 8.98
N SER A 118 -7.29 -0.74 8.18
CA SER A 118 -6.48 0.42 8.62
C SER A 118 -7.14 1.78 8.40
N HIS A 119 -8.33 1.80 7.82
CA HIS A 119 -9.10 3.01 7.51
C HIS A 119 -10.54 2.85 7.99
N SER A 120 -11.04 3.82 8.76
CA SER A 120 -12.34 3.75 9.45
C SER A 120 -13.05 5.11 9.42
N GLY A 121 -14.37 5.10 9.66
CA GLY A 121 -15.18 6.32 9.71
C GLY A 121 -15.24 7.06 8.37
N ALA A 122 -15.13 8.39 8.42
CA ALA A 122 -15.22 9.25 7.23
C ALA A 122 -14.07 9.06 6.24
N TYR A 123 -12.94 8.50 6.68
CA TYR A 123 -11.78 8.18 5.84
C TYR A 123 -11.65 6.68 5.58
N GLY A 124 -12.73 5.93 5.77
CA GLY A 124 -12.82 4.51 5.44
C GLY A 124 -12.53 4.26 3.95
N LEU A 125 -12.14 3.03 3.64
CA LEU A 125 -11.79 2.65 2.28
C LEU A 125 -13.04 2.46 1.42
N GLU A 126 -13.00 2.86 0.15
CA GLU A 126 -14.04 2.52 -0.83
C GLU A 126 -13.53 1.44 -1.81
N PRO A 127 -13.58 0.14 -1.45
CA PRO A 127 -12.98 -0.92 -2.26
C PRO A 127 -13.64 -1.06 -3.63
N VAL A 128 -14.87 -0.57 -3.78
CA VAL A 128 -15.68 -0.62 -5.00
C VAL A 128 -15.89 0.76 -5.64
N TYR A 129 -15.05 1.75 -5.31
CA TYR A 129 -15.07 3.07 -5.93
C TYR A 129 -15.20 2.97 -7.47
N PRO A 130 -16.11 3.73 -8.12
CA PRO A 130 -16.84 4.91 -7.62
C PRO A 130 -18.21 4.62 -6.98
N ILE A 131 -18.51 3.36 -6.63
CA ILE A 131 -19.72 3.06 -5.87
C ILE A 131 -19.48 3.51 -4.43
N ALA A 132 -20.30 4.44 -3.94
CA ALA A 132 -20.21 5.04 -2.60
C ALA A 132 -20.54 4.03 -1.49
N TYR A 133 -19.64 3.08 -1.29
CA TYR A 133 -19.68 2.09 -0.22
C TYR A 133 -18.38 2.19 0.57
N ILE A 134 -18.48 2.81 1.74
CA ILE A 134 -17.37 2.96 2.67
C ILE A 134 -17.29 1.69 3.52
N PHE A 135 -16.13 1.03 3.48
CA PHE A 135 -15.78 -0.04 4.37
C PHE A 135 -15.19 0.54 5.66
N ASP A 136 -15.81 0.21 6.79
CA ASP A 136 -15.36 0.66 8.10
C ASP A 136 -14.36 -0.34 8.70
N GLY A 137 -13.08 0.04 8.72
CA GLY A 137 -11.99 -0.73 9.30
C GLY A 137 -11.99 -0.75 10.83
N TRP A 138 -10.87 -1.17 11.42
CA TRP A 138 -10.73 -1.30 12.88
C TRP A 138 -10.05 -0.10 13.53
N PHE A 139 -9.23 0.62 12.76
CA PHE A 139 -8.51 1.80 13.20
C PHE A 139 -8.37 2.76 12.03
N ASP A 140 -7.99 4.01 12.31
CA ASP A 140 -7.79 5.03 11.28
C ASP A 140 -6.32 5.48 11.25
N ALA A 141 -5.60 5.01 10.23
CA ALA A 141 -4.20 5.31 10.01
C ALA A 141 -3.97 6.77 9.56
N TRP A 142 -4.98 7.47 9.05
CA TRP A 142 -4.84 8.91 8.72
C TRP A 142 -4.56 9.75 9.95
N LEU A 143 -5.04 9.31 11.11
CA LEU A 143 -4.94 10.02 12.38
C LEU A 143 -3.72 9.59 13.21
N TRP A 144 -2.90 8.68 12.68
CA TRP A 144 -1.75 8.18 13.42
C TRP A 144 -0.70 9.26 13.68
N GLY A 145 -0.26 9.34 14.94
CA GLY A 145 0.93 10.10 15.30
C GLY A 145 2.23 9.36 14.99
N PRO A 146 3.39 9.97 15.29
CA PRO A 146 4.70 9.39 14.98
C PRO A 146 4.97 8.03 15.65
N ILE A 147 4.43 7.80 16.85
CA ILE A 147 4.66 6.56 17.61
C ILE A 147 4.04 5.34 16.92
N PRO A 148 2.72 5.29 16.63
CA PRO A 148 2.11 4.19 15.88
C PRO A 148 2.81 3.91 14.54
N ILE A 149 3.20 4.95 13.80
CA ILE A 149 3.92 4.83 12.52
C ILE A 149 5.30 4.21 12.73
N ALA A 150 6.07 4.67 13.72
CA ALA A 150 7.37 4.06 14.00
C ALA A 150 7.22 2.58 14.42
N THR A 151 6.18 2.27 15.20
CA THR A 151 5.89 0.90 15.62
C THR A 151 5.51 -0.01 14.44
N SER A 152 4.63 0.43 13.52
CA SER A 152 4.26 -0.36 12.32
C SER A 152 5.46 -0.66 11.44
N ILE A 153 6.32 0.33 11.22
CA ILE A 153 7.55 0.18 10.43
C ILE A 153 8.50 -0.82 11.10
N LEU A 154 8.76 -0.68 12.41
CA LEU A 154 9.69 -1.55 13.12
C LEU A 154 9.22 -3.01 13.16
N ILE A 155 7.93 -3.24 13.43
CA ILE A 155 7.36 -4.59 13.44
C ILE A 155 7.46 -5.21 12.05
N THR A 156 7.07 -4.48 11.01
CA THR A 156 7.08 -5.00 9.64
C THR A 156 8.51 -5.23 9.13
N ALA A 157 9.46 -4.38 9.53
CA ALA A 157 10.88 -4.59 9.24
C ALA A 157 11.42 -5.85 9.93
N ALA A 158 11.02 -6.12 11.18
CA ALA A 158 11.39 -7.35 11.88
C ALA A 158 10.83 -8.60 11.17
N VAL A 159 9.57 -8.53 10.70
CA VAL A 159 8.95 -9.60 9.90
C VAL A 159 9.72 -9.80 8.58
N TYR A 160 10.10 -8.72 7.90
CA TYR A 160 10.92 -8.80 6.70
C TYR A 160 12.26 -9.51 6.96
N VAL A 161 12.97 -9.17 8.04
CA VAL A 161 14.23 -9.84 8.40
C VAL A 161 14.01 -11.34 8.66
N ALA A 162 12.91 -11.71 9.34
CA ALA A 162 12.57 -13.11 9.57
C ALA A 162 12.29 -13.86 8.26
N VAL A 163 11.52 -13.25 7.36
CA VAL A 163 11.21 -13.80 6.02
C VAL A 163 12.49 -13.96 5.19
N TRP A 164 13.36 -12.95 5.18
CA TRP A 164 14.63 -12.99 4.46
C TRP A 164 15.51 -14.15 4.95
N LYS A 165 15.60 -14.35 6.27
CA LYS A 165 16.32 -15.50 6.84
C LYS A 165 15.69 -16.83 6.45
N ALA A 166 14.37 -16.96 6.55
CA ALA A 166 13.67 -18.20 6.18
C ALA A 166 13.82 -18.52 4.69
N ARG A 167 13.84 -17.49 3.83
CA ARG A 167 13.98 -17.64 2.38
C ARG A 167 15.34 -18.18 1.93
N ALA A 168 16.36 -18.13 2.80
CA ALA A 168 17.64 -18.77 2.55
C ALA A 168 17.51 -20.30 2.40
N THR A 169 16.55 -20.93 3.09
CA THR A 169 16.36 -22.38 3.10
C THR A 169 15.08 -22.82 2.37
N LEU A 170 14.08 -21.95 2.29
CA LEU A 170 12.83 -22.25 1.58
C LEU A 170 13.01 -22.04 0.07
N LEU A 171 12.84 -23.11 -0.72
CA LEU A 171 12.88 -23.06 -2.19
C LEU A 171 11.50 -23.34 -2.78
N TRP A 172 11.13 -22.55 -3.79
CA TRP A 172 9.96 -22.83 -4.62
C TRP A 172 10.15 -24.11 -5.42
N PRO A 173 9.07 -24.84 -5.79
CA PRO A 173 9.17 -26.00 -6.68
C PRO A 173 9.94 -25.69 -7.97
N SER A 174 9.72 -24.52 -8.57
CA SER A 174 10.44 -24.06 -9.77
C SER A 174 11.96 -23.92 -9.58
N GLU A 175 12.42 -23.70 -8.36
CA GLU A 175 13.83 -23.51 -8.01
C GLU A 175 14.54 -24.82 -7.67
N ARG A 176 13.77 -25.89 -7.39
CA ARG A 176 14.34 -27.21 -7.10
C ARG A 176 14.82 -27.89 -8.37
N THR A 177 14.11 -27.66 -9.48
CA THR A 177 14.42 -28.21 -10.81
C THR A 177 15.70 -27.67 -11.44
N SER A 178 16.20 -26.49 -11.02
CA SER A 178 17.47 -25.93 -11.52
C SER A 178 18.71 -26.44 -10.77
N LEU A 179 18.52 -27.32 -9.78
CA LEU A 179 19.59 -27.92 -8.96
C LEU A 179 19.81 -29.42 -9.27
N ALA A 180 19.07 -29.95 -10.24
CA ALA A 180 19.20 -31.32 -10.77
C ALA A 180 19.76 -31.27 -12.20
#